data_AF-A0A376EMZ4-F1
#
_entry.id   AF-A0A376EMZ4-F1
#
_cell.length_a   1.000
_cell.length_b   1.000
_cell.length_c   1.000
_cell.angle_alpha   90.00
_cell.angle_beta   90.00
_cell.angle_gamma   90.00
#
_symmetry.space_group_name_H-M   'P 1'
#
loop_
_entity.id
_entity.type
_entity.pdbx_description
1 polymer ?
#
loop_
_entity_poly.entity_id
_entity_poly.type
_entity_poly.pdbx_seq_one_letter_code
_entity_poly.pdbx_strand_id
1 'polypeptide(L)' 'MIAQRLILEAKRELSFGALTIKEIAFKLGFSDASYFSRFFKKQTGRNPEGFKEGKT' A
#
# COMPACT_ATOMS: atom_id res chain seq x y z
N MET A 1 6.41 -5.17 15.11
CA MET A 1 7.21 -6.19 14.39
C MET A 1 6.67 -6.48 12.99
N ILE A 2 5.39 -6.89 12.79
CA ILE A 2 4.87 -7.22 11.43
C ILE A 2 4.45 -5.97 10.62
N ALA A 3 3.79 -5.00 11.25
CA ALA A 3 3.26 -3.83 10.54
C ALA A 3 4.34 -2.97 9.86
N GLN A 4 5.53 -2.84 10.45
CA GLN A 4 6.63 -2.07 9.84
C GLN A 4 7.12 -2.71 8.54
N ARG A 5 7.26 -4.04 8.51
CA ARG A 5 7.65 -4.77 7.31
C ARG A 5 6.59 -4.67 6.21
N LEU A 6 5.30 -4.82 6.57
CA LEU A 6 4.19 -4.62 5.64
C LEU A 6 4.20 -3.22 5.03
N ILE A 7 4.48 -2.18 5.83
CA ILE A 7 4.55 -0.80 5.33
C ILE A 7 5.76 -0.57 4.44
N LEU A 8 6.91 -1.18 4.73
CA LEU A 8 8.09 -1.09 3.87
C LEU A 8 7.82 -1.70 2.49
N GLU A 9 7.25 -2.91 2.44
CA GLU A 9 6.88 -3.57 1.18
C GLU A 9 5.78 -2.78 0.45
N ALA A 10 4.74 -2.31 1.16
CA ALA A 10 3.70 -1.49 0.57
C ALA A 10 4.25 -0.23 -0.11
N LYS A 11 5.17 0.49 0.54
CA LYS A 11 5.82 1.67 -0.05
C LYS A 11 6.61 1.31 -1.30
N ARG A 12 7.38 0.22 -1.26
CA ARG A 12 8.17 -0.26 -2.40
C ARG A 12 7.27 -0.56 -3.61
N GLU A 13 6.20 -1.32 -3.41
CA GLU A 13 5.26 -1.67 -4.49
C GLU A 13 4.55 -0.43 -5.05
N LEU A 14 4.16 0.53 -4.20
CA LEU A 14 3.54 1.77 -4.64
C LEU A 14 4.49 2.66 -5.45
N SER A 15 5.79 2.69 -5.10
CA SER A 15 6.81 3.44 -5.84
C SER A 15 7.17 2.82 -7.19
N PHE A 16 7.05 1.50 -7.35
CA PHE A 16 7.30 0.85 -8.65
C PHE A 16 6.17 1.08 -9.66
N GLY A 17 4.97 1.47 -9.22
CA GLY A 17 3.84 1.80 -10.10
C GLY A 17 3.18 0.62 -10.83
N ALA A 18 3.83 -0.55 -10.89
CA ALA A 18 3.40 -1.71 -11.68
C ALA A 18 2.07 -2.33 -11.23
N LEU A 19 1.76 -2.29 -9.93
CA LEU A 19 0.54 -2.87 -9.37
C LEU A 19 -0.49 -1.80 -9.01
N THR A 20 -1.76 -2.12 -9.19
CA THR A 20 -2.88 -1.35 -8.64
C THR A 20 -2.91 -1.48 -7.11
N ILE A 21 -3.53 -0.52 -6.42
CA ILE A 21 -3.69 -0.57 -4.95
C ILE A 21 -4.39 -1.86 -4.50
N LYS A 22 -5.35 -2.34 -5.30
CA LYS A 22 -6.07 -3.60 -5.04
C LYS A 22 -5.16 -4.81 -5.11
N GLU A 23 -4.30 -4.89 -6.13
CA GLU A 23 -3.33 -5.99 -6.27
C GLU A 23 -2.29 -5.96 -5.14
N ILE A 24 -1.80 -4.77 -4.76
CA ILE A 24 -0.88 -4.61 -3.62
C ILE A 24 -1.53 -5.09 -2.33
N ALA A 25 -2.79 -4.72 -2.08
CA ALA A 25 -3.53 -5.16 -0.90
C ALA A 25 -3.59 -6.69 -0.81
N PHE A 26 -4.00 -7.37 -1.89
CA PHE A 26 -4.08 -8.83 -1.90
C PHE A 26 -2.71 -9.50 -1.79
N LYS A 27 -1.68 -8.97 -2.47
CA LYS A 27 -0.30 -9.47 -2.38
C LYS A 27 0.24 -9.43 -0.95
N LEU A 28 -0.15 -8.42 -0.18
CA LEU A 28 0.26 -8.25 1.23
C LEU A 28 -0.66 -8.97 2.22
N GLY A 29 -1.62 -9.77 1.73
CA GLY A 29 -2.51 -10.58 2.57
C GLY A 29 -3.73 -9.86 3.14
N PHE A 30 -4.08 -8.68 2.61
CA PHE A 30 -5.31 -7.99 3.00
C PHE A 30 -6.50 -8.57 2.24
N SER A 31 -7.63 -8.72 2.93
CA SER A 31 -8.88 -9.22 2.35
C SER A 31 -9.54 -8.24 1.38
N ASP A 32 -9.23 -6.94 1.49
CA ASP A 32 -9.71 -5.91 0.58
C ASP A 32 -8.83 -4.66 0.57
N ALA A 33 -8.95 -3.87 -0.51
CA ALA A 33 -8.15 -2.67 -0.74
C ALA A 33 -8.49 -1.51 0.22
N SER A 34 -9.72 -1.45 0.74
CA SER A 34 -10.14 -0.39 1.67
C SER A 34 -9.50 -0.60 3.03
N TYR A 35 -9.44 -1.85 3.51
CA TYR A 35 -8.77 -2.20 4.75
C TYR A 35 -7.26 -1.92 4.66
N PHE A 36 -6.63 -2.30 3.55
CA PHE A 36 -5.24 -1.92 3.27
C PHE A 36 -5.04 -0.40 3.29
N SER A 37 -5.91 0.36 2.62
CA SER A 37 -5.78 1.82 2.54
C SER A 37 -5.90 2.49 3.91
N ARG A 38 -6.83 2.02 4.77
CA ARG A 38 -6.96 2.49 6.15
C ARG A 38 -5.73 2.14 6.99
N PHE A 39 -5.24 0.91 6.87
CA PHE A 39 -4.01 0.47 7.54
C PHE A 39 -2.81 1.33 7.13
N PHE A 40 -2.59 1.49 5.82
CA PHE A 40 -1.50 2.27 5.28
C PHE A 40 -1.56 3.74 5.74
N LYS A 41 -2.75 4.35 5.68
CA LYS A 41 -2.95 5.72 6.17
C LYS A 41 -2.68 5.84 7.67
N LYS A 42 -3.15 4.89 8.48
CA LYS A 42 -2.90 4.87 9.93
C LYS A 42 -1.40 4.80 10.25
N GLN A 43 -0.63 4.07 9.47
CA GLN A 43 0.81 3.88 9.71
C GLN A 43 1.70 4.97 9.09
N THR A 44 1.27 5.61 8.00
CA THR A 44 2.11 6.55 7.22
C THR A 44 1.60 8.00 7.23
N GLY A 45 0.37 8.23 7.69
CA GLY A 45 -0.30 9.53 7.65
C GLY A 45 -0.85 9.93 6.27
N ARG A 46 -0.63 9.14 5.20
CA ARG A 46 -1.08 9.45 3.83
C ARG A 46 -1.79 8.25 3.19
N ASN A 47 -2.64 8.52 2.20
CA ASN A 47 -3.29 7.47 1.45
C ASN A 47 -2.30 6.77 0.48
N PRO A 48 -2.45 5.47 0.19
CA PRO A 48 -1.63 4.75 -0.79
C PRO A 48 -1.62 5.43 -2.18
N GLU A 49 -2.77 5.95 -2.60
CA GLU A 49 -2.96 6.70 -3.84
C GLU A 49 -2.03 7.91 -3.97
N GLY A 50 -1.77 8.61 -2.86
CA GLY A 50 -0.83 9.75 -2.83
C GLY A 50 0.63 9.33 -2.75
N PHE A 51 0.91 8.04 -2.55
CA PHE A 51 2.25 7.44 -2.58
C PHE A 51 2.56 6.78 -3.93
N LYS A 52 1.54 6.51 -4.75
CA LYS A 52 1.74 5.87 -6.05
C LYS A 52 2.28 6.89 -7.06
N GLU A 53 3.60 6.89 -7.25
CA GLU A 53 4.27 7.64 -8.31
C GLU A 53 4.10 6.87 -9.63
N GLY A 54 3.01 7.16 -10.32
CA GLY A 54 2.67 6.48 -11.58
C GLY A 54 1.39 7.03 -12.19
N LYS A 55 1.15 8.33 -12.04
CA LYS A 55 0.23 9.08 -12.91
C LYS A 55 1.05 9.62 -14.09
N THR A 56 1.31 8.74 -15.06
CA THR A 56 1.64 9.11 -16.43
C THR A 56 0.79 8.24 -17.34
#